data_AF-A0A9W9VSJ9-F1
#
_entry.id   AF-A0A9W9VSJ9-F1
#
_cell.length_a   1.000
_cell.length_b   1.000
_cell.length_c   1.000
_cell.angle_alpha   90.00
_cell.angle_beta   90.00
_cell.angle_gamma   90.00
#
_symmetry.space_group_name_H-M   'P 1'
#
loop_
_entity.id
_entity.type
_entity.pdbx_description
1 polymer ?
#
loop_
_entity_poly.entity_id
_entity_poly.type
_entity_poly.pdbx_seq_one_letter_code
_entity_poly.pdbx_strand_id
1 'polypeptide(L)'
;MATPSTSSDASSSNTAPKKFNLRNPLPLSAPQEQEVKALYYKRVRGHCAPEIKAFAECAVNRTVTATWVCRQQRLTMNSCMLAHATREEEDRAREEWFSTYPDRRRVRDEELARVEKRREEVIRMMREDERKQKEAKER
;
A
#
# COMPACT_ATOMS: atom_id res chain seq x y z
N MET A 1 -39.64 7.81 -18.13
CA MET A 1 -39.84 6.92 -16.97
C MET A 1 -38.48 6.33 -16.61
N ALA A 2 -37.97 6.56 -15.40
CA ALA A 2 -36.66 6.07 -14.95
C ALA A 2 -36.88 4.85 -14.05
N THR A 3 -36.30 3.71 -14.42
CA THR A 3 -36.29 2.49 -13.60
C THR A 3 -35.03 2.45 -12.74
N PRO A 4 -35.11 2.34 -11.41
CA PRO A 4 -33.94 2.05 -10.59
C PRO A 4 -33.70 0.54 -10.53
N SER A 5 -32.58 0.09 -11.09
CA SER A 5 -32.12 -1.29 -10.96
C SER A 5 -31.47 -1.50 -9.59
N THR A 6 -32.26 -1.99 -8.63
CA THR A 6 -31.80 -2.51 -7.35
C THR A 6 -30.87 -3.70 -7.60
N SER A 7 -29.57 -3.54 -7.30
CA SER A 7 -28.60 -4.63 -7.30
C SER A 7 -28.37 -5.06 -5.85
N SER A 8 -29.16 -6.03 -5.41
CA SER A 8 -28.96 -6.74 -4.15
C SER A 8 -27.82 -7.74 -4.34
N ASP A 9 -26.63 -7.48 -3.79
CA ASP A 9 -25.58 -8.49 -3.66
C ASP A 9 -25.40 -8.84 -2.18
N ALA A 10 -26.24 -9.76 -1.73
CA ALA A 10 -25.97 -10.62 -0.60
C ALA A 10 -25.57 -11.99 -1.18
N SER A 11 -24.30 -12.40 -1.02
CA SER A 11 -23.93 -13.82 -0.84
C SER A 11 -22.42 -14.03 -0.65
N SER A 12 -22.13 -14.56 0.53
CA SER A 12 -21.40 -15.81 0.77
C SER A 12 -19.93 -15.95 0.37
N SER A 13 -19.14 -16.18 1.43
CA SER A 13 -17.83 -16.77 1.48
C SER A 13 -17.65 -17.99 0.57
N ASN A 14 -16.74 -17.92 -0.40
CA ASN A 14 -15.99 -19.08 -0.88
C ASN A 14 -14.62 -18.66 -1.45
N THR A 15 -13.59 -19.42 -1.08
CA THR A 15 -12.16 -19.08 -1.20
C THR A 15 -11.61 -19.42 -2.58
N ALA A 16 -11.78 -18.52 -3.54
CA ALA A 16 -10.99 -18.45 -4.76
C ALA A 16 -10.65 -16.98 -5.06
N PRO A 17 -9.42 -16.64 -5.50
CA PRO A 17 -9.10 -15.28 -5.87
C PRO A 17 -10.03 -14.85 -7.01
N LYS A 18 -10.94 -13.91 -6.73
CA LYS A 18 -11.82 -13.34 -7.74
C LYS A 18 -10.93 -12.75 -8.84
N LYS A 19 -10.98 -13.32 -10.04
CA LYS A 19 -10.28 -12.75 -11.21
C LYS A 19 -10.91 -11.38 -11.49
N PHE A 20 -10.17 -10.31 -11.22
CA PHE A 20 -10.66 -8.95 -11.45
C PHE A 20 -10.70 -8.69 -12.96
N ASN A 21 -11.79 -8.13 -13.48
CA ASN A 21 -11.90 -7.83 -14.91
C ASN A 21 -11.03 -6.60 -15.25
N LEU A 22 -9.81 -6.82 -15.76
CA LEU A 22 -8.88 -5.76 -16.19
C LEU A 22 -9.41 -4.87 -17.33
N ARG A 23 -10.42 -5.34 -18.07
CA ARG A 23 -11.07 -4.56 -19.16
C ARG A 23 -11.90 -3.39 -18.63
N ASN A 24 -12.43 -3.50 -17.42
CA ASN A 24 -13.19 -2.46 -16.73
C ASN A 24 -12.78 -2.45 -15.24
N PRO A 25 -11.66 -1.79 -14.89
CA PRO A 25 -11.11 -1.85 -13.55
C PRO A 25 -12.03 -1.13 -12.55
N LEU A 26 -12.13 -1.69 -11.34
CA LEU A 26 -12.82 -1.03 -10.23
C LEU A 26 -12.16 0.33 -9.95
N PRO A 27 -12.92 1.43 -9.84
CA PRO A 27 -12.35 2.73 -9.52
C PRO A 27 -11.75 2.68 -8.10
N LEU A 28 -10.47 3.04 -8.00
CA LEU A 28 -9.76 3.15 -6.72
C LEU A 28 -9.76 4.62 -6.28
N SER A 29 -9.73 4.86 -4.98
CA SER A 29 -9.46 6.20 -4.46
C SER A 29 -8.01 6.60 -4.76
N ALA A 30 -7.75 7.91 -4.84
CA ALA A 30 -6.40 8.44 -5.08
C ALA A 30 -5.28 7.82 -4.23
N PRO A 31 -5.41 7.63 -2.89
CA PRO A 31 -4.36 6.98 -2.10
C PRO A 31 -4.15 5.50 -2.48
N GLN A 32 -5.22 4.78 -2.80
CA GLN A 32 -5.13 3.37 -3.22
C GLN A 32 -4.43 3.24 -4.58
N GLU A 33 -4.64 4.18 -5.50
CA GLU A 33 -3.90 4.21 -6.76
C GLU A 33 -2.41 4.47 -6.57
N GLN A 34 -2.03 5.28 -5.58
CA GLN A 34 -0.61 5.49 -5.25
C GLN A 34 0.05 4.22 -4.70
N GLU A 35 -0.68 3.43 -3.90
CA GLU A 35 -0.19 2.13 -3.43
C GLU A 35 0.02 1.14 -4.58
N VAL A 36 -0.93 1.08 -5.53
CA VAL A 36 -0.78 0.26 -6.76
C VAL A 36 0.43 0.74 -7.59
N LYS A 37 0.58 2.05 -7.78
CA LYS A 37 1.74 2.63 -8.48
C LYS A 37 3.06 2.30 -7.79
N ALA A 38 3.08 2.26 -6.46
CA ALA A 38 4.28 1.88 -5.71
C ALA A 38 4.68 0.41 -5.98
N LEU A 39 3.71 -0.51 -6.01
CA LEU A 39 3.95 -1.92 -6.38
C LEU A 39 4.41 -2.05 -7.83
N TYR A 40 3.76 -1.34 -8.75
CA TYR A 40 4.15 -1.27 -10.16
C TYR A 40 5.60 -0.81 -10.32
N TYR A 41 5.98 0.33 -9.74
CA TYR A 41 7.35 0.82 -9.82
C TYR A 41 8.35 -0.09 -9.12
N LYS A 42 7.98 -0.75 -8.02
CA LYS A 42 8.83 -1.75 -7.36
C LYS A 42 9.15 -2.90 -8.31
N ARG A 43 8.16 -3.39 -9.06
CA ARG A 43 8.36 -4.49 -10.02
C ARG A 43 9.20 -4.06 -11.23
N VAL A 44 8.89 -2.91 -11.83
CA VAL A 44 9.67 -2.35 -12.95
C VAL A 44 11.14 -2.16 -12.55
N ARG A 45 11.40 -1.64 -11.35
CA ARG A 45 12.76 -1.53 -10.81
C ARG A 45 13.40 -2.89 -10.52
N GLY A 46 12.62 -3.90 -10.18
CA GLY A 46 13.09 -5.28 -10.02
C GLY A 46 13.60 -5.87 -11.33
N HIS A 47 12.90 -5.65 -12.44
CA HIS A 47 13.35 -6.07 -13.77
C HIS A 47 14.62 -5.33 -14.22
N CYS A 48 14.70 -4.03 -13.95
CA CYS A 48 15.83 -3.17 -14.32
C CYS A 48 16.90 -3.03 -13.22
N ALA A 49 16.97 -3.99 -12.30
CA ALA A 49 17.94 -3.96 -11.21
C ALA A 49 19.41 -3.82 -11.66
N PRO A 50 19.90 -4.50 -12.73
CA PRO A 50 21.30 -4.36 -13.13
C PRO A 50 21.62 -2.97 -13.70
N GLU A 51 20.72 -2.36 -14.47
CA GLU A 51 20.90 -1.02 -15.04
C GLU A 51 20.82 0.05 -13.96
N ILE A 52 19.91 -0.09 -13.00
CA ILE A 52 19.81 0.80 -11.82
C ILE A 52 21.09 0.70 -10.99
N LYS A 53 21.64 -0.50 -10.79
CA LYS A 53 22.89 -0.70 -10.06
C LYS A 53 24.06 -0.02 -10.76
N ALA A 54 24.20 -0.19 -12.07
CA ALA A 54 25.26 0.45 -12.85
C ALA A 54 25.17 1.99 -12.80
N PHE A 55 23.96 2.55 -12.82
CA PHE A 55 23.76 3.99 -12.62
C PHE A 55 24.13 4.42 -11.19
N ALA A 56 23.70 3.66 -10.18
CA ALA A 56 24.00 3.95 -8.78
C ALA A 56 25.50 3.96 -8.52
N GLU A 57 26.25 2.95 -8.99
CA GLU A 57 27.71 2.85 -8.86
C GLU A 57 28.43 4.06 -9.47
N CYS A 58 27.97 4.55 -10.63
CA CYS A 58 28.52 5.77 -11.23
C CYS A 58 28.18 7.03 -10.41
N ALA A 59 27.02 7.07 -9.77
CA ALA A 59 26.49 8.24 -9.08
C ALA A 59 26.94 8.38 -7.61
N VAL A 60 27.43 7.31 -6.96
CA VAL A 60 27.76 7.30 -5.51
C VAL A 60 28.59 8.51 -5.05
N ASN A 61 29.57 8.92 -5.85
CA ASN A 61 30.51 10.01 -5.49
C ASN A 61 30.28 11.30 -6.30
N ARG A 62 29.16 11.42 -7.02
CA ARG A 62 28.92 12.50 -7.98
C ARG A 62 27.53 13.09 -7.79
N THR A 63 27.33 13.92 -6.77
CA THR A 63 26.01 14.49 -6.47
C THR A 63 25.56 15.52 -7.51
N VAL A 64 26.45 16.44 -7.91
CA VAL A 64 26.13 17.55 -8.83
C VAL A 64 26.37 17.19 -10.29
N THR A 65 27.42 16.42 -10.58
CA THR A 65 27.86 16.15 -11.96
C THR A 65 27.36 14.82 -12.53
N ALA A 66 26.69 13.96 -11.75
CA ALA A 66 26.20 12.65 -12.22
C ALA A 66 25.32 12.73 -13.46
N THR A 67 24.49 13.77 -13.59
CA THR A 67 23.59 13.95 -14.73
C THR A 67 24.34 14.02 -16.07
N TRP A 68 25.57 14.54 -16.04
CA TRP A 68 26.43 14.70 -17.22
C TRP A 68 27.37 13.50 -17.37
N VAL A 69 28.08 13.15 -16.29
CA VAL A 69 29.14 12.12 -16.34
C VAL A 69 28.54 10.71 -16.42
N CYS A 70 27.41 10.45 -15.76
CA CYS A 70 26.71 9.17 -15.78
C CYS A 70 25.55 9.15 -16.78
N ARG A 71 25.58 10.02 -17.81
CA ARG A 71 24.51 10.17 -18.79
C ARG A 71 24.19 8.85 -19.49
N GLN A 72 25.22 8.08 -19.86
CA GLN A 72 25.04 6.81 -20.56
C GLN A 72 24.27 5.80 -19.69
N GLN A 73 24.70 5.60 -18.45
CA GLN A 73 24.06 4.70 -17.49
C GLN A 73 22.63 5.15 -17.19
N ARG A 74 22.39 6.46 -17.07
CA ARG A 74 21.05 7.03 -16.87
C ARG A 74 20.13 6.71 -18.05
N LEU A 75 20.61 6.84 -19.28
CA LEU A 75 19.82 6.53 -20.48
C LEU A 75 19.50 5.04 -20.57
N THR A 76 20.47 4.16 -20.30
CA THR A 76 20.28 2.70 -20.28
C THR A 76 19.27 2.26 -19.22
N MET A 77 19.36 2.82 -18.01
CA MET A 77 18.38 2.59 -16.94
C MET A 77 16.98 3.05 -17.36
N ASN A 78 16.87 4.25 -17.92
CA ASN A 78 15.59 4.80 -18.36
C ASN A 78 14.98 3.99 -19.52
N SER A 79 15.80 3.52 -20.48
CA SER A 79 15.31 2.70 -21.57
C SER A 79 14.78 1.36 -21.08
N CYS A 80 15.43 0.72 -20.10
CA CYS A 80 14.91 -0.50 -19.48
C CYS A 80 13.58 -0.22 -18.77
N MET A 81 13.52 0.82 -17.94
CA MET A 81 12.29 1.15 -17.21
C MET A 81 11.12 1.43 -18.16
N LEU A 82 11.35 2.11 -19.28
CA LEU A 82 10.32 2.35 -20.30
C LEU A 82 9.88 1.07 -21.01
N ALA A 83 10.81 0.14 -21.28
CA ALA A 83 10.48 -1.14 -21.90
C ALA A 83 9.58 -2.02 -21.01
N HIS A 84 9.79 -1.98 -19.70
CA HIS A 84 8.97 -2.71 -18.72
C HIS A 84 7.79 -1.91 -18.17
N ALA A 85 7.66 -0.64 -18.54
CA ALA A 85 6.55 0.22 -18.14
C ALA A 85 5.29 -0.06 -18.97
N THR A 86 4.84 -1.31 -18.99
CA THR A 86 3.68 -1.75 -19.76
C THR A 86 2.40 -1.72 -18.92
N ARG A 87 1.26 -1.51 -19.60
CA ARG A 87 -0.06 -1.58 -18.97
C ARG A 87 -0.32 -2.95 -18.33
N GLU A 88 0.22 -4.01 -18.92
CA GLU A 88 0.13 -5.37 -18.38
C GLU A 88 0.80 -5.51 -17.02
N GLU A 89 1.91 -4.82 -16.78
CA GLU A 89 2.56 -4.82 -15.47
C GLU A 89 1.78 -4.01 -14.44
N GLU A 90 1.16 -2.89 -14.85
CA GLU A 90 0.24 -2.12 -13.99
C GLU A 90 -0.98 -2.96 -13.59
N ASP A 91 -1.56 -3.67 -14.54
CA ASP A 91 -2.69 -4.57 -14.32
C ASP A 91 -2.32 -5.71 -13.36
N ARG A 92 -1.16 -6.34 -13.54
CA ARG A 92 -0.64 -7.35 -12.59
C ARG A 92 -0.32 -6.76 -11.22
N ALA A 93 0.13 -5.51 -11.14
CA ALA A 93 0.37 -4.83 -9.85
C ALA A 93 -0.96 -4.53 -9.13
N ARG A 94 -2.02 -4.22 -9.89
CA ARG A 94 -3.37 -4.06 -9.38
C ARG A 94 -3.94 -5.37 -8.84
N GLU A 95 -3.74 -6.48 -9.55
CA GLU A 95 -4.12 -7.83 -9.07
C GLU A 95 -3.42 -8.20 -7.77
N GLU A 96 -2.10 -7.98 -7.69
CA GLU A 96 -1.31 -8.20 -6.47
C GLU A 96 -1.83 -7.32 -5.31
N TRP A 97 -2.10 -6.04 -5.59
CA TRP A 97 -2.67 -5.12 -4.60
C TRP A 97 -4.01 -5.62 -4.08
N PHE A 98 -4.91 -6.07 -4.96
CA PHE A 98 -6.19 -6.63 -4.54
C PHE A 98 -6.05 -7.96 -3.81
N SER A 99 -5.09 -8.81 -4.17
CA SER A 99 -4.83 -10.08 -3.47
C SER A 99 -4.41 -9.87 -2.01
N THR A 100 -3.69 -8.77 -1.73
CA THR A 100 -3.24 -8.41 -0.38
C THR A 100 -4.30 -7.60 0.40
N TYR A 101 -5.40 -7.19 -0.25
CA TYR A 101 -6.49 -6.46 0.39
C TYR A 101 -7.06 -7.13 1.65
N PRO A 102 -7.41 -8.43 1.66
CA PRO A 102 -7.90 -9.10 2.85
C PRO A 102 -6.89 -9.05 4.01
N ASP A 103 -5.60 -9.23 3.73
CA ASP A 103 -4.57 -9.19 4.77
C ASP A 103 -4.40 -7.78 5.35
N ARG A 104 -4.39 -6.74 4.50
CA ARG A 104 -4.36 -5.35 4.98
C ARG A 104 -5.58 -4.99 5.84
N ARG A 105 -6.76 -5.52 5.49
CA ARG A 105 -7.98 -5.37 6.30
C ARG A 105 -7.82 -6.03 7.66
N ARG A 106 -7.33 -7.27 7.70
CA ARG A 106 -7.07 -8.00 8.96
C ARG A 106 -6.09 -7.26 9.86
N VAL A 107 -4.96 -6.79 9.32
CA VAL A 107 -3.98 -6.01 10.08
C VAL A 107 -4.62 -4.74 10.65
N ARG A 108 -5.42 -4.01 9.86
CA ARG A 108 -6.11 -2.81 10.34
C ARG A 108 -7.08 -3.12 11.48
N ASP A 109 -7.86 -4.19 11.33
CA ASP A 109 -8.87 -4.58 12.32
C ASP A 109 -8.20 -5.08 13.62
N GLU A 110 -7.06 -5.78 13.52
CA GLU A 110 -6.25 -6.20 14.68
C GLU A 110 -5.61 -5.00 15.40
N GLU A 111 -5.06 -4.02 14.67
CA GLU A 111 -4.52 -2.79 15.26
C GLU A 111 -5.62 -2.01 16.01
N LEU A 112 -6.81 -1.86 15.41
CA LEU A 112 -7.95 -1.23 16.06
C LEU A 112 -8.37 -1.96 17.35
N ALA A 113 -8.39 -3.29 17.32
CA ALA A 113 -8.67 -4.09 18.51
C ALA A 113 -7.61 -3.91 19.62
N ARG A 114 -6.32 -3.77 19.26
CA ARG A 114 -5.25 -3.48 20.22
C ARG A 114 -5.38 -2.08 20.82
N VAL A 115 -5.73 -1.09 20.00
CA VAL A 115 -5.95 0.29 20.47
C VAL A 115 -7.14 0.34 21.42
N GLU A 116 -8.24 -0.34 21.13
CA GLU A 116 -9.41 -0.36 22.02
C GLU A 116 -9.09 -1.04 23.35
N LYS A 117 -8.39 -2.19 23.34
CA LYS A 117 -7.93 -2.84 24.58
C LYS A 117 -7.06 -1.92 25.44
N ARG A 118 -6.09 -1.23 24.81
CA ARG A 118 -5.25 -0.25 25.51
C ARG A 118 -6.10 0.90 26.09
N ARG A 119 -7.10 1.35 25.35
CA ARG A 119 -8.01 2.41 25.80
C ARG A 119 -8.83 1.97 27.03
N GLU A 120 -9.35 0.76 27.04
CA GLU A 120 -10.06 0.18 28.20
C GLU A 120 -9.16 0.06 29.43
N GLU A 121 -7.92 -0.40 29.26
CA GLU A 121 -6.94 -0.50 30.35
C GLU A 121 -6.61 0.87 30.96
N VAL A 122 -6.41 1.90 30.13
CA VAL A 122 -6.17 3.26 30.59
C VAL A 122 -7.38 3.81 31.35
N ILE A 123 -8.60 3.60 30.84
CA ILE A 123 -9.84 4.03 31.52
C ILE A 123 -9.97 3.33 32.88
N ARG A 124 -9.64 2.03 32.97
CA ARG A 124 -9.65 1.29 34.24
C ARG A 124 -8.66 1.87 35.24
N MET A 125 -7.41 2.12 34.83
CA MET A 125 -6.40 2.70 35.72
C MET A 125 -6.80 4.10 36.20
N MET A 126 -7.31 4.96 35.32
CA MET A 126 -7.78 6.29 35.72
C MET A 126 -8.90 6.23 36.76
N ARG A 127 -9.88 5.32 36.61
CA ARG A 127 -10.95 5.14 37.60
C ARG A 127 -10.43 4.65 38.96
N GLU A 128 -9.44 3.75 38.94
CA GLU A 128 -8.81 3.26 40.17
C GLU A 128 -8.02 4.36 40.89
N ASP A 129 -7.30 5.19 40.14
CA ASP A 129 -6.55 6.32 40.68
C ASP A 129 -7.48 7.40 41.24
N GLU A 130 -8.59 7.72 40.56
CA GLU A 130 -9.61 8.63 41.08
C GLU A 130 -10.19 8.14 42.41
N ARG A 131 -10.43 6.82 42.55
CA ARG A 131 -10.91 6.23 43.80
C ARG A 131 -9.89 6.39 44.92
N LYS A 132 -8.61 6.05 44.66
CA LYS A 132 -7.52 6.22 45.63
C LYS A 132 -7.34 7.68 46.05
N GLN A 133 -7.45 8.62 45.11
CA GLN A 133 -7.34 10.05 45.41
C GLN A 133 -8.49 10.54 46.30
N LYS A 134 -9.72 10.06 46.08
CA LYS A 134 -10.86 10.36 46.95
C LYS A 134 -10.64 9.83 48.36
N GLU A 135 -10.25 8.55 48.49
CA GLU A 135 -9.94 7.93 49.78
C GLU A 135 -8.81 8.64 50.54
N ALA A 136 -7.78 9.12 49.83
CA ALA A 136 -6.68 9.89 50.42
C ALA A 136 -7.09 11.30 50.87
N LYS A 137 -8.13 11.89 50.26
CA LYS A 137 -8.65 13.22 50.61
C LYS A 137 -9.66 13.19 51.76
N GLU A 138 -10.27 12.04 52.00
CA GLU A 138 -11.21 11.80 53.11
C GLU A 138 -10.53 11.36 54.42
N ARG A 139 -9.21 11.10 54.39
CA ARG A 139 -8.35 10.87 55.57
C ARG A 139 -7.68 12.14 56.06
#